data_AF-A0A2H0IPB7-F1
#
_entry.id   AF-A0A2H0IPB7-F1
#
_cell.length_a   1.000
_cell.length_b   1.000
_cell.length_c   1.000
_cell.angle_alpha   90.00
_cell.angle_beta   90.00
_cell.angle_gamma   90.00
#
_symmetry.space_group_name_H-M   'P 1'
#
loop_
_entity.id
_entity.type
_entity.pdbx_description
1 polymer ?
#
loop_
_entity_poly.entity_id
_entity_poly.type
_entity_poly.pdbx_seq_one_letter_code
_entity_poly.pdbx_strand_id
1 'polypeptide(L)'
;MSPARSFLIALLCVFCALSCQEEYELFEGGEFYLKLNQPVTLIDGSILKLTSVEDSRCPEELECIWEGRAAITINWKRDENFELQLNDVEYQAEIVEQYTLSLIELTPYPNQQNGDAQKVARIKIELN
;
A
#
# COMPACT_ATOMS: atom_id res chain seq x y z
N MET A 1 46.13 38.13 17.41
CA MET A 1 45.18 37.12 16.90
C MET A 1 45.78 35.74 17.15
N SER A 2 45.20 34.93 18.05
CA SER A 2 45.77 33.64 18.46
C SER A 2 45.39 32.53 17.48
N PRO A 3 46.34 31.69 17.02
CA PRO A 3 46.08 30.60 16.06
C PRO A 3 45.14 29.51 16.61
N ALA A 4 44.93 29.48 17.93
CA ALA A 4 44.03 28.55 18.61
C ALA A 4 42.55 28.72 18.23
N ARG A 5 42.11 29.92 17.84
CA ARG A 5 40.71 30.17 17.43
C ARG A 5 40.39 29.63 16.04
N SER A 6 41.37 29.56 15.15
CA SER A 6 41.18 29.10 13.77
C SER A 6 41.11 27.57 13.66
N PHE A 7 41.81 26.85 14.54
CA PHE A 7 41.74 25.38 14.62
C PHE A 7 40.41 24.86 15.20
N LEU A 8 39.80 25.62 16.13
CA LEU A 8 38.52 25.27 16.75
C LEU A 8 37.34 25.29 15.76
N ILE A 9 37.39 26.16 14.74
CA ILE A 9 36.34 26.26 13.71
C ILE A 9 36.46 25.12 12.70
N ALA A 10 37.69 24.73 12.33
CA ALA A 10 37.93 23.62 11.41
C ALA A 10 37.49 22.26 11.98
N LEU A 11 37.63 22.05 13.29
CA LEU A 11 37.20 20.82 13.96
C LEU A 11 35.66 20.68 14.03
N LEU A 12 34.93 21.79 14.08
CA LEU A 12 33.47 21.82 14.17
C LEU A 12 32.80 21.43 12.83
N CYS A 13 33.43 21.79 11.70
CA CYS A 13 32.88 21.47 10.36
C CYS A 13 33.01 19.99 9.98
N VAL A 14 33.98 19.26 10.55
CA VAL A 14 34.20 17.83 10.26
C VAL A 14 33.12 16.95 10.91
N PHE A 15 32.53 17.38 12.04
CA PHE A 15 31.46 16.63 12.70
C PHE A 15 30.12 16.70 11.96
N CYS A 16 29.85 17.74 11.17
CA CYS A 16 28.60 17.86 10.41
C CYS A 16 28.54 16.92 9.18
N ALA A 17 29.68 16.48 8.65
CA ALA A 17 29.70 15.62 7.46
C ALA A 17 29.40 14.14 7.76
N LEU A 18 29.36 13.74 9.03
CA LEU A 18 29.08 12.36 9.46
C LEU A 18 27.61 12.14 9.87
N SER A 19 26.78 13.17 9.83
CA SER A 19 25.37 13.10 10.24
C SER A 19 24.41 13.03 9.06
N CYS A 20 24.73 12.23 8.03
CA CYS A 20 23.72 11.76 7.08
C CYS A 20 23.21 10.42 7.63
N GLN A 21 22.25 10.51 8.54
CA GLN A 21 21.42 9.37 8.87
C GLN A 21 20.38 9.32 7.76
N GLU A 22 20.32 8.22 7.01
CA GLU A 22 19.24 7.98 6.06
C GLU A 22 17.94 7.92 6.87
N GLU A 23 17.22 9.04 6.91
CA GLU A 23 15.83 9.07 7.34
C GLU A 23 15.06 8.29 6.27
N TYR A 24 14.78 7.02 6.55
CA TYR A 24 13.73 6.32 5.83
C TYR A 24 12.43 7.07 6.13
N GLU A 25 11.81 7.65 5.10
CA GLU A 25 10.47 8.20 5.27
C GLU A 25 9.56 7.03 5.66
N LEU A 26 9.11 7.08 6.91
CA LEU A 26 8.14 6.16 7.46
C LEU A 26 6.91 6.21 6.55
N PHE A 27 6.50 5.07 6.02
CA PHE A 27 5.24 4.93 5.31
C PHE A 27 4.11 5.28 6.29
N GLU A 28 3.69 6.54 6.29
CA GLU A 28 2.44 6.95 6.93
C GLU A 28 1.33 6.30 6.12
N GLY A 29 0.62 5.37 6.75
CA GLY A 29 -0.45 4.61 6.12
C GLY A 29 -1.40 5.47 5.27
N GLY A 30 -2.08 4.85 4.31
CA GLY A 30 -2.91 5.56 3.36
C GLY A 30 -3.82 4.67 2.55
N GLU A 31 -4.63 5.31 1.71
CA GLU A 31 -5.48 4.62 0.74
C GLU A 31 -4.83 4.61 -0.65
N PHE A 32 -4.89 3.46 -1.32
CA PHE A 32 -4.28 3.25 -2.63
C PHE A 32 -5.28 2.67 -3.60
N TYR A 33 -5.21 3.15 -4.84
CA TYR A 33 -6.08 2.71 -5.94
C TYR A 33 -5.28 1.84 -6.89
N LEU A 34 -5.58 0.54 -6.93
CA LEU A 34 -4.87 -0.43 -7.73
C LEU A 34 -5.73 -0.87 -8.92
N LYS A 35 -5.14 -0.84 -10.11
CA LYS A 35 -5.71 -1.42 -11.33
C LYS A 35 -5.01 -2.72 -11.65
N LEU A 36 -5.75 -3.66 -12.23
CA LEU A 36 -5.23 -4.98 -12.55
C LEU A 36 -3.97 -4.86 -13.42
N ASN A 37 -2.89 -5.51 -12.98
CA ASN A 37 -1.57 -5.53 -13.62
C ASN A 37 -0.89 -4.16 -13.80
N GLN A 38 -1.34 -3.12 -13.08
CA GLN A 38 -0.72 -1.80 -13.06
C GLN A 38 -0.04 -1.57 -11.70
N PRO A 39 1.29 -1.73 -11.61
CA PRO A 39 2.00 -1.55 -10.35
C PRO A 39 2.01 -0.08 -9.91
N VAL A 40 1.95 0.15 -8.60
CA VAL A 40 2.08 1.45 -7.95
C VAL A 40 3.32 1.42 -7.07
N THR A 41 4.21 2.39 -7.24
CA THR A 41 5.38 2.57 -6.37
C THR A 41 5.01 3.49 -5.21
N LEU A 42 5.30 3.04 -3.99
CA LEU A 42 5.10 3.78 -2.76
C LEU A 42 6.28 4.71 -2.47
N ILE A 43 6.10 5.62 -1.50
CA ILE A 43 7.12 6.61 -1.11
C ILE A 43 8.40 5.91 -0.62
N ASP A 44 8.27 4.80 0.10
CA ASP A 44 9.37 3.98 0.59
C ASP A 44 10.04 3.12 -0.52
N GLY A 45 9.64 3.30 -1.78
CA GLY A 45 10.16 2.56 -2.93
C GLY A 45 9.57 1.16 -3.11
N SER A 46 8.75 0.68 -2.19
CA SER A 46 8.07 -0.60 -2.34
C SER A 46 7.01 -0.55 -3.45
N ILE A 47 6.68 -1.71 -4.03
CA ILE A 47 5.78 -1.80 -5.19
C ILE A 47 4.57 -2.65 -4.85
N LEU A 48 3.38 -2.08 -5.00
CA LEU A 48 2.10 -2.79 -4.92
C LEU A 48 1.62 -3.13 -6.32
N LYS A 49 1.21 -4.39 -6.54
CA LYS A 49 0.62 -4.83 -7.80
C LYS A 49 -0.62 -5.68 -7.55
N LEU A 50 -1.76 -5.23 -8.03
CA LEU A 50 -2.97 -6.05 -8.12
C LEU A 50 -2.80 -7.11 -9.22
N THR A 51 -2.82 -8.39 -8.84
CA THR A 51 -2.56 -9.52 -9.75
C THR A 51 -3.82 -10.32 -10.07
N SER A 52 -4.81 -10.34 -9.17
CA SER A 52 -6.07 -11.03 -9.37
C SER A 52 -7.24 -10.25 -8.76
N VAL A 53 -8.42 -10.38 -9.37
CA VAL A 53 -9.70 -9.84 -8.90
C VAL A 53 -10.76 -10.91 -9.10
N GLU A 54 -11.45 -11.26 -8.02
CA GLU A 54 -12.61 -12.15 -8.01
C GLU A 54 -13.79 -11.37 -7.45
N ASP A 55 -14.78 -11.07 -8.29
CA ASP A 55 -15.95 -10.29 -7.90
C ASP A 55 -17.21 -11.14 -8.11
N SER A 56 -17.67 -11.75 -7.02
CA SER A 56 -18.85 -12.60 -6.99
C SER A 56 -20.06 -11.94 -6.34
N ARG A 57 -19.96 -10.63 -6.05
CA ARG A 57 -21.01 -9.87 -5.36
C ARG A 57 -22.30 -9.88 -6.16
N CYS A 58 -23.42 -9.99 -5.45
CA CYS A 58 -24.75 -9.89 -6.04
C CYS A 58 -24.89 -8.54 -6.76
N PRO A 59 -25.30 -8.48 -8.04
CA PRO A 59 -25.54 -7.21 -8.71
C PRO A 59 -26.56 -6.32 -7.99
N GLU A 60 -26.37 -4.99 -7.99
CA GLU A 60 -27.20 -4.06 -7.20
C GLU A 60 -28.69 -4.11 -7.54
N GLU A 61 -29.05 -4.53 -8.76
CA GLU A 61 -30.44 -4.60 -9.20
C GLU A 61 -31.13 -5.96 -8.92
N LEU A 62 -30.43 -6.90 -8.28
CA LEU A 62 -30.92 -8.26 -8.04
C LEU A 62 -31.03 -8.57 -6.55
N GLU A 63 -31.98 -9.44 -6.20
CA GLU A 63 -32.04 -10.07 -4.89
C GLU A 63 -31.40 -11.46 -4.98
N CYS A 64 -30.24 -11.63 -4.35
CA CYS A 64 -29.56 -12.91 -4.31
C CYS A 64 -29.86 -13.67 -3.01
N ILE A 65 -29.90 -15.00 -3.09
CA ILE A 65 -29.94 -15.87 -1.91
C ILE A 65 -28.59 -15.80 -1.15
N TRP A 66 -27.50 -15.53 -1.89
CA TRP A 66 -26.15 -15.39 -1.36
C TRP A 66 -25.56 -14.08 -1.88
N GLU A 67 -25.10 -13.21 -0.98
CA GLU A 67 -24.56 -11.88 -1.33
C GLU A 67 -23.24 -11.93 -2.10
N GLY A 68 -22.53 -13.06 -2.04
CA GLY A 68 -21.20 -13.21 -2.64
C GLY A 68 -20.14 -12.36 -1.90
N ARG A 69 -18.99 -12.15 -2.55
CA ARG A 69 -17.90 -11.29 -2.05
C ARG A 69 -17.01 -10.77 -3.17
N ALA A 70 -16.30 -9.69 -2.90
CA ALA A 70 -15.14 -9.26 -3.68
C ALA A 70 -13.86 -9.69 -2.97
N ALA A 71 -12.98 -10.37 -3.70
CA ALA A 71 -11.65 -10.75 -3.25
C ALA A 71 -10.60 -10.30 -4.27
N ILE A 72 -9.42 -9.94 -3.78
CA ILE A 72 -8.28 -9.53 -4.61
C ILE A 72 -7.00 -10.17 -4.13
N THR A 73 -6.06 -10.35 -5.06
CA THR A 73 -4.68 -10.74 -4.75
C THR A 73 -3.75 -9.59 -5.09
N ILE A 74 -2.92 -9.22 -4.12
CA ILE A 74 -1.91 -8.16 -4.27
C ILE A 74 -0.54 -8.78 -4.05
N ASN A 75 0.39 -8.46 -4.93
CA ASN A 75 1.80 -8.66 -4.68
C ASN A 75 2.40 -7.36 -4.13
N TRP A 76 3.00 -7.42 -2.94
CA TRP A 76 3.74 -6.31 -2.35
C TRP A 76 5.23 -6.66 -2.34
N LYS A 77 6.00 -5.98 -3.18
CA LYS A 77 7.45 -6.11 -3.26
C LYS A 77 8.11 -5.05 -2.38
N ARG A 78 8.64 -5.47 -1.25
CA ARG A 78 9.50 -4.70 -0.33
C ARG A 78 10.92 -5.31 -0.39
N ASP A 79 11.55 -5.54 0.76
CA ASP A 79 12.76 -6.36 0.90
C ASP A 79 12.50 -7.81 0.45
N GLU A 80 11.30 -8.31 0.73
CA GLU A 80 10.78 -9.59 0.26
C GLU A 80 9.53 -9.38 -0.61
N ASN A 81 9.10 -10.44 -1.29
CA ASN A 81 7.85 -10.44 -2.05
C ASN A 81 6.74 -11.08 -1.22
N PHE A 82 5.71 -10.32 -0.90
CA PHE A 82 4.52 -10.80 -0.21
C PHE A 82 3.36 -10.98 -1.19
N GLU A 83 2.62 -12.07 -1.07
CA GLU A 83 1.35 -12.28 -1.77
C GLU A 83 0.21 -12.23 -0.75
N LEU A 84 -0.72 -11.30 -0.92
CA LEU A 84 -1.74 -10.94 0.06
C LEU A 84 -3.13 -11.15 -0.55
N GLN A 85 -4.03 -11.75 0.21
CA GLN A 85 -5.42 -11.97 -0.20
C GLN A 85 -6.34 -11.13 0.67
N LEU A 86 -7.00 -10.14 0.06
CA LEU A 86 -7.93 -9.25 0.75
C LEU A 86 -9.34 -9.50 0.22
N ASN A 87 -10.35 -9.29 1.06
CA ASN A 87 -11.75 -9.26 0.62
C ASN A 87 -12.59 -8.28 1.43
N ASP A 88 -13.79 -8.04 0.94
CA ASP A 88 -14.77 -7.11 1.50
C ASP A 88 -15.68 -7.72 2.57
N VAL A 89 -15.42 -8.97 2.97
CA VAL A 89 -16.10 -9.62 4.09
C VAL A 89 -15.39 -9.25 5.39
N GLU A 90 -16.18 -8.99 6.43
CA GLU A 90 -15.72 -8.50 7.73
C GLU A 90 -14.53 -9.32 8.29
N TYR A 91 -13.49 -8.62 8.77
CA TYR A 91 -12.30 -9.13 9.48
C TYR A 91 -11.19 -9.83 8.66
N GLN A 92 -11.14 -9.71 7.33
CA GLN A 92 -9.99 -10.19 6.55
C GLN A 92 -9.03 -9.05 6.18
N ALA A 93 -8.21 -8.67 7.17
CA ALA A 93 -7.02 -7.87 6.96
C ALA A 93 -5.77 -8.75 6.99
N GLU A 94 -4.82 -8.46 6.12
CA GLU A 94 -3.52 -9.13 6.11
C GLU A 94 -2.50 -8.27 6.87
N ILE A 95 -1.62 -8.91 7.64
CA ILE A 95 -0.57 -8.22 8.39
C ILE A 95 0.77 -8.53 7.76
N VAL A 96 1.49 -7.49 7.35
CA VAL A 96 2.86 -7.57 6.84
C VAL A 96 3.72 -6.67 7.72
N GLU A 97 4.64 -7.27 8.47
CA GLU A 97 5.51 -6.57 9.43
C GLU A 97 4.67 -5.78 10.48
N GLN A 98 4.67 -4.46 10.38
CA GLN A 98 3.93 -3.52 11.23
C GLN A 98 2.71 -2.92 10.52
N TYR A 99 2.40 -3.39 9.31
CA TYR A 99 1.32 -2.85 8.49
C TYR A 99 0.13 -3.79 8.41
N THR A 100 -1.06 -3.25 8.59
CA THR A 100 -2.34 -3.90 8.36
C THR A 100 -2.89 -3.44 7.02
N LEU A 101 -3.17 -4.38 6.13
CA LEU A 101 -3.78 -4.13 4.82
C LEU A 101 -5.23 -4.59 4.81
N SER A 102 -6.12 -3.75 4.29
CA SER A 102 -7.54 -4.05 4.14
C SER A 102 -8.06 -3.63 2.77
N LEU A 103 -9.01 -4.41 2.23
CA LEU A 103 -9.79 -3.99 1.06
C LEU A 103 -10.92 -3.10 1.55
N ILE A 104 -10.92 -1.83 1.13
CA ILE A 104 -12.02 -0.91 1.44
C ILE A 104 -13.11 -1.02 0.39
N GLU A 105 -12.73 -1.11 -0.89
CA GLU A 105 -13.70 -1.07 -1.97
C GLU A 105 -13.18 -1.70 -3.26
N LEU A 106 -14.06 -2.33 -4.03
CA LEU A 106 -13.79 -2.74 -5.40
C LEU A 106 -14.83 -2.11 -6.32
N THR A 107 -14.39 -1.25 -7.24
CA THR A 107 -15.27 -0.46 -8.11
C THR A 107 -15.04 -0.77 -9.59
N PRO A 108 -16.08 -0.69 -10.45
CA PRO A 108 -17.48 -0.50 -10.07
C PRO A 108 -18.04 -1.75 -9.39
N TYR A 109 -19.07 -1.59 -8.56
CA TYR A 109 -19.84 -2.72 -8.04
C TYR A 109 -20.59 -3.42 -9.19
N PRO A 110 -20.74 -4.76 -9.20
CA PRO A 110 -21.43 -5.47 -10.27
C PRO A 110 -22.85 -4.96 -10.56
N ASN A 111 -23.16 -4.80 -11.83
CA ASN A 111 -24.49 -4.56 -12.35
C ASN A 111 -24.68 -5.35 -13.66
N GLN A 112 -25.89 -5.33 -14.21
CA GLN A 112 -26.21 -6.08 -15.44
C GLN A 112 -25.38 -5.66 -16.68
N GLN A 113 -24.72 -4.50 -16.65
CA GLN A 113 -24.02 -3.90 -17.81
C GLN A 113 -22.49 -3.87 -17.66
N ASN A 114 -21.95 -4.06 -16.45
CA ASN A 114 -20.55 -3.77 -16.14
C ASN A 114 -19.74 -5.01 -15.70
N GLY A 115 -20.24 -6.22 -15.97
CA GLY A 115 -19.57 -7.48 -15.61
C GLY A 115 -18.11 -7.56 -16.09
N ASP A 116 -17.82 -7.01 -17.28
CA ASP A 116 -16.48 -6.98 -17.88
C ASP A 116 -15.72 -5.66 -17.65
N ALA A 117 -16.28 -4.72 -16.87
CA ALA A 117 -15.66 -3.43 -16.63
C ALA A 117 -14.33 -3.60 -15.88
N GLN A 118 -13.33 -2.80 -16.25
CA GLN A 118 -12.07 -2.78 -15.52
C GLN A 118 -12.32 -2.37 -14.06
N LYS A 119 -11.96 -3.25 -13.13
CA LYS A 119 -12.09 -3.03 -11.70
C LYS A 119 -10.91 -2.21 -11.15
N VAL A 120 -11.19 -1.38 -10.15
CA VAL A 120 -10.23 -0.61 -9.36
C VAL A 120 -10.44 -0.99 -7.89
N ALA A 121 -9.39 -1.52 -7.26
CA ALA A 121 -9.38 -1.82 -5.84
C ALA A 121 -8.89 -0.59 -5.06
N ARG A 122 -9.67 -0.14 -4.08
CA ARG A 122 -9.26 0.83 -3.07
C ARG A 122 -8.88 0.05 -1.82
N ILE A 123 -7.59 0.04 -1.51
CA ILE A 123 -7.07 -0.60 -0.30
C ILE A 123 -6.63 0.45 0.70
N LYS A 124 -6.54 0.06 1.95
CA LYS A 124 -5.97 0.87 3.02
C LYS A 124 -4.83 0.09 3.66
N ILE A 125 -3.72 0.79 3.90
CA ILE A 125 -2.58 0.27 4.63
C ILE A 125 -2.40 1.15 5.86
N GLU A 126 -2.37 0.56 7.05
CA GLU A 126 -2.25 1.27 8.33
C GLU A 126 -1.13 0.67 9.18
N LEU A 127 -0.52 1.48 10.05
CA LEU A 127 0.37 0.96 11.09
C LEU A 127 -0.47 0.25 12.16
N ASN A 128 -0.05 -0.96 12.54
CA ASN A 128 -0.65 -1.77 13.60
C ASN A 128 -0.16 -1.36 15.00
#